data_AF-A0A971BTM1-F1
#
_entry.id   AF-A0A971BTM1-F1
#
_cell.length_a   1.000
_cell.length_b   1.000
_cell.length_c   1.000
_cell.angle_alpha   90.00
_cell.angle_beta   90.00
_cell.angle_gamma   90.00
#
_symmetry.space_group_name_H-M   'P 1'
#
loop_
_entity.id
_entity.type
_entity.pdbx_description
1 polymer ?
#
loop_
_entity_poly.entity_id
_entity_poly.type
_entity_poly.pdbx_seq_one_letter_code
_entity_poly.pdbx_strand_id
1 'polypeptide(L)'
;MKDTEKEEILNWLCDVVPLYRQAEEITYSIEQIDADGLPVDLESLPYIVNALRPILSKVKKMPKPKYGKLQKLQKDFRLTLDACIKSAKYRMKLEKKWGRLTFSTAVFWTNLAISFKKSLSLKMEKMIRDFDKGGLL
;
A
#
# COMPACT_ATOMS: atom_id res chain seq x y z
N MET A 1 3.76 -26.82 -7.32
CA MET A 1 4.64 -25.64 -7.39
C MET A 1 6.05 -26.14 -7.60
N LYS A 2 6.72 -25.67 -8.65
CA LYS A 2 8.09 -26.09 -8.96
C LYS A 2 9.05 -25.50 -7.93
N ASP A 3 10.15 -26.17 -7.61
CA ASP A 3 11.07 -25.69 -6.56
C ASP A 3 11.69 -24.34 -6.89
N THR A 4 11.91 -24.06 -8.19
CA THR A 4 12.34 -22.73 -8.67
C THR A 4 11.30 -21.63 -8.44
N GLU A 5 10.00 -21.94 -8.48
CA GLU A 5 8.94 -20.99 -8.12
C GLU A 5 8.93 -20.75 -6.61
N LYS A 6 9.17 -21.78 -5.79
CA LYS A 6 9.22 -21.63 -4.33
C LYS A 6 10.36 -20.72 -3.91
N GLU A 7 11.54 -20.94 -4.48
CA GLU A 7 12.74 -20.15 -4.20
C GLU A 7 12.56 -18.69 -4.62
N GLU A 8 11.99 -18.44 -5.81
CA GLU A 8 11.67 -17.08 -6.25
C GLU A 8 10.68 -16.39 -5.29
N ILE A 9 9.64 -17.11 -4.83
CA ILE A 9 8.66 -16.55 -3.89
C ILE A 9 9.30 -16.22 -2.55
N LEU A 10 10.13 -17.11 -2.00
CA LEU A 10 10.83 -16.87 -0.74
C LEU A 10 11.72 -15.63 -0.84
N ASN A 11 12.58 -15.57 -1.85
CA ASN A 11 13.50 -14.44 -2.06
C ASN A 11 12.73 -13.12 -2.23
N TRP A 12 11.63 -13.14 -3.00
CA TRP A 12 10.80 -11.95 -3.16
C TRP A 12 10.09 -11.53 -1.87
N LEU A 13 9.62 -12.48 -1.06
CA LEU A 13 8.99 -12.19 0.23
C LEU A 13 9.98 -11.56 1.21
N CYS A 14 11.22 -12.03 1.26
CA CYS A 14 12.27 -11.42 2.09
C CYS A 14 12.45 -9.93 1.79
N ASP A 15 12.34 -9.52 0.52
CA ASP A 15 12.46 -8.12 0.12
C ASP A 15 11.17 -7.32 0.34
N VAL A 16 10.00 -7.90 0.04
CA VAL A 16 8.72 -7.16 0.05
C VAL A 16 8.09 -7.09 1.42
N VAL A 17 8.14 -8.15 2.24
CA VAL A 17 7.44 -8.21 3.52
C VAL A 17 7.86 -7.06 4.47
N PRO A 18 9.16 -6.72 4.63
CA PRO A 18 9.55 -5.59 5.46
C PRO A 18 8.97 -4.26 4.96
N LEU A 19 8.99 -4.03 3.64
CA LEU A 19 8.42 -2.82 3.03
C LEU A 19 6.91 -2.76 3.20
N TYR A 20 6.24 -3.90 3.08
CA TYR A 20 4.81 -4.04 3.27
C TYR A 20 4.40 -3.74 4.71
N ARG A 21 5.03 -4.36 5.70
CA ARG A 21 4.76 -4.12 7.13
C ARG A 21 4.98 -2.64 7.49
N GLN A 22 6.09 -2.05 7.04
CA GLN A 22 6.35 -0.63 7.23
C GLN A 22 5.25 0.26 6.61
N ALA A 23 4.78 -0.07 5.40
CA ALA A 23 3.71 0.68 4.74
C ALA A 23 2.37 0.52 5.46
N GLU A 24 2.06 -0.64 6.03
CA GLU A 24 0.83 -0.85 6.80
C GLU A 24 0.77 0.06 8.02
N GLU A 25 1.86 0.13 8.80
CA GLU A 25 1.97 1.00 9.97
C GLU A 25 1.77 2.46 9.58
N ILE A 26 2.45 2.94 8.53
CA ILE A 26 2.34 4.32 8.06
C ILE A 26 0.91 4.64 7.60
N THR A 27 0.21 3.69 7.00
CA THR A 27 -1.09 3.93 6.35
C THR A 27 -2.29 3.59 7.23
N TYR A 28 -2.09 3.31 8.52
CA TYR A 28 -3.17 2.98 9.45
C TYR A 28 -4.21 4.11 9.57
N SER A 29 -3.77 5.37 9.65
CA SER A 29 -4.68 6.52 9.79
C SER A 29 -5.50 6.83 8.53
N ILE A 30 -5.14 6.30 7.35
CA ILE A 30 -5.93 6.50 6.11
C ILE A 30 -7.28 5.79 6.17
N GLU A 31 -7.37 4.69 6.92
CA GLU A 31 -8.61 3.92 7.08
C GLU A 31 -9.57 4.55 8.10
N GLN A 32 -9.08 5.51 8.89
CA GLN A 32 -9.88 6.28 9.82
C GLN A 32 -10.47 7.47 9.08
N ILE A 33 -11.69 7.29 8.58
CA ILE A 33 -12.40 8.30 7.78
C ILE A 33 -13.57 8.93 8.55
N ASP A 34 -13.84 10.21 8.26
CA ASP A 34 -15.01 10.92 8.74
C ASP A 34 -16.27 10.55 7.94
N ALA A 35 -17.42 11.16 8.28
CA ALA A 35 -18.69 10.96 7.59
C ALA A 35 -18.64 11.32 6.10
N ASP A 36 -17.70 12.18 5.70
CA ASP A 36 -17.50 12.61 4.32
C ASP A 36 -16.57 11.66 3.52
N GLY A 37 -16.03 10.64 4.19
CA GLY A 37 -15.13 9.66 3.58
C GLY A 37 -13.71 10.16 3.38
N LEU A 38 -13.28 11.13 4.20
CA LEU A 38 -11.93 11.70 4.18
C LEU A 38 -11.12 11.29 5.43
N PRO A 39 -9.78 11.20 5.34
CA PRO A 39 -8.96 10.90 6.50
C PRO A 39 -9.17 11.92 7.63
N VAL A 40 -9.39 11.42 8.84
CA VAL A 40 -9.65 12.20 10.05
C VAL A 40 -8.38 12.87 10.55
N ASP A 41 -7.28 12.10 10.59
CA ASP A 41 -6.00 12.57 11.10
C ASP A 41 -5.27 13.40 10.03
N LEU A 42 -5.32 14.72 10.20
CA LEU A 42 -4.65 15.68 9.34
C LEU A 42 -3.15 15.81 9.64
N GLU A 43 -2.75 15.57 10.89
CA GLU A 43 -1.38 15.77 11.37
C GLU A 43 -0.43 14.71 10.82
N SER A 44 -0.90 13.48 10.61
CA SER A 44 -0.08 12.42 10.01
C SER A 44 0.06 12.52 8.49
N LEU A 45 -0.75 13.32 7.78
CA LEU A 45 -0.74 13.35 6.30
C LEU A 45 0.61 13.76 5.70
N PRO A 46 1.33 14.78 6.21
CA PRO A 46 2.66 15.10 5.74
C PRO A 46 3.65 13.94 5.94
N TYR A 47 3.59 13.28 7.10
CA TYR A 47 4.43 12.13 7.41
C TYR A 47 4.16 10.98 6.44
N ILE A 48 2.90 10.62 6.20
CA ILE A 48 2.49 9.59 5.23
C ILE A 48 3.10 9.87 3.86
N VAL A 49 2.94 11.09 3.35
CA VAL A 49 3.45 11.46 2.03
C VAL A 49 4.98 11.32 1.96
N ASN A 50 5.69 11.72 3.02
CA ASN A 50 7.14 11.70 3.06
C ASN A 50 7.70 10.28 3.27
N ALA A 51 7.06 9.46 4.09
CA ALA A 51 7.52 8.11 4.43
C ALA A 51 7.17 7.08 3.34
N LEU A 52 6.01 7.20 2.67
CA LEU A 52 5.61 6.26 1.62
C LEU A 52 6.35 6.46 0.29
N ARG A 53 6.81 7.68 -0.03
CA ARG A 53 7.52 7.95 -1.30
C ARG A 53 8.80 7.13 -1.46
N PRO A 54 9.70 7.05 -0.46
CA PRO A 54 10.85 6.15 -0.50
C PRO A 54 10.47 4.68 -0.71
N ILE A 55 9.44 4.20 0.00
CA ILE A 55 8.95 2.81 -0.13
C ILE A 55 8.46 2.56 -1.56
N LEU A 56 7.61 3.44 -2.10
CA LEU A 56 7.13 3.36 -3.49
C LEU A 56 8.29 3.35 -4.49
N SER A 57 9.32 4.17 -4.27
CA SER A 57 10.53 4.19 -5.10
C SER A 57 11.26 2.84 -5.06
N LYS A 58 11.45 2.25 -3.87
CA LYS A 58 12.05 0.92 -3.71
C LYS A 58 11.24 -0.13 -4.44
N VAL A 59 9.93 -0.22 -4.20
CA VAL A 59 9.04 -1.22 -4.83
C VAL A 59 9.01 -1.08 -6.37
N LYS A 60 9.12 0.15 -6.88
CA LYS A 60 9.23 0.43 -8.33
C LYS A 60 10.53 -0.09 -8.95
N LYS A 61 11.63 -0.03 -8.20
CA LYS A 61 12.97 -0.47 -8.63
C LYS A 61 13.22 -1.96 -8.42
N MET A 62 12.42 -2.62 -7.58
CA MET A 62 12.53 -4.07 -7.38
C MET A 62 12.41 -4.83 -8.70
N PRO A 63 13.27 -5.85 -8.92
CA PRO A 63 13.17 -6.72 -10.09
C PRO A 63 11.76 -7.28 -10.25
N LYS A 64 11.31 -7.36 -11.50
CA LYS A 64 9.99 -7.93 -11.81
C LYS A 64 10.07 -9.46 -11.69
N PRO A 65 9.28 -10.09 -10.82
CA PRO A 65 9.27 -11.54 -10.68
C PRO A 65 8.81 -12.24 -11.95
N LYS A 66 9.27 -13.47 -12.19
CA LYS A 66 8.78 -14.34 -13.27
C LYS A 66 7.43 -14.93 -12.90
N TYR A 67 7.22 -15.33 -11.64
CA TYR A 67 5.94 -15.87 -11.19
C TYR A 67 4.81 -14.82 -11.25
N GLY A 68 3.78 -15.10 -12.06
CA GLY A 68 2.71 -14.14 -12.37
C GLY A 68 1.92 -13.64 -11.15
N LYS A 69 1.78 -14.46 -10.10
CA LYS A 69 1.11 -14.03 -8.86
C LYS A 69 1.92 -12.94 -8.13
N LEU A 70 3.25 -13.04 -8.11
CA LEU A 70 4.12 -12.03 -7.51
C LEU A 70 4.12 -10.73 -8.33
N GLN A 71 4.09 -10.83 -9.66
CA GLN A 71 3.94 -9.64 -10.51
C GLN A 71 2.66 -8.86 -10.18
N LYS A 72 1.56 -9.59 -9.97
CA LYS A 72 0.28 -8.98 -9.60
C LYS A 72 0.35 -8.35 -8.21
N LEU A 73 0.90 -9.06 -7.22
CA LEU A 73 1.08 -8.53 -5.86
C LEU A 73 1.97 -7.28 -5.82
N GLN A 74 3.10 -7.30 -6.53
CA GLN A 74 3.98 -6.14 -6.62
C GLN A 74 3.26 -4.95 -7.26
N LYS A 75 2.46 -5.18 -8.30
CA LYS A 75 1.63 -4.13 -8.92
C LYS A 75 0.57 -3.60 -7.95
N ASP A 76 -0.17 -4.48 -7.28
CA ASP A 76 -1.19 -4.12 -6.29
C ASP A 76 -0.57 -3.31 -5.15
N PHE A 77 0.64 -3.67 -4.69
CA PHE A 77 1.37 -2.92 -3.67
C PHE A 77 1.76 -1.52 -4.14
N ARG A 78 2.30 -1.39 -5.36
CA ARG A 78 2.61 -0.06 -5.96
C ARG A 78 1.36 0.82 -6.05
N LEU A 79 0.23 0.26 -6.47
CA LEU A 79 -1.04 0.98 -6.60
C LEU A 79 -1.58 1.42 -5.24
N THR A 80 -1.46 0.57 -4.22
CA THR A 80 -1.86 0.88 -2.84
C THR A 80 -1.07 2.07 -2.31
N LEU A 81 0.26 2.03 -2.43
CA LEU A 81 1.14 3.13 -2.00
C LEU A 81 0.81 4.44 -2.72
N ASP A 82 0.60 4.40 -4.03
CA ASP A 82 0.25 5.59 -4.82
C ASP A 82 -1.11 6.17 -4.42
N ALA A 83 -2.11 5.32 -4.19
CA ALA A 83 -3.43 5.74 -3.74
C ALA A 83 -3.36 6.38 -2.34
N CYS A 84 -2.62 5.80 -1.40
CA CYS A 84 -2.41 6.35 -0.06
C CYS A 84 -1.74 7.73 -0.11
N ILE A 85 -0.68 7.88 -0.91
CA ILE A 85 0.02 9.17 -1.09
C ILE A 85 -0.94 10.21 -1.68
N LYS A 86 -1.76 9.84 -2.66
CA LYS A 86 -2.73 10.75 -3.29
C LYS A 86 -3.85 11.14 -2.34
N SER A 87 -4.40 10.18 -1.58
CA SER A 87 -5.39 10.43 -0.53
C SER A 87 -4.90 11.54 0.42
N ALA A 88 -3.70 11.36 0.98
CA ALA A 88 -3.10 12.34 1.88
C ALA A 88 -2.86 13.71 1.22
N LYS A 89 -2.28 13.73 0.00
CA LYS A 89 -2.05 14.97 -0.74
C LYS A 89 -3.34 15.76 -1.03
N TYR A 90 -4.40 15.09 -1.45
CA TYR A 90 -5.65 15.75 -1.80
C TYR A 90 -6.41 16.22 -0.55
N ARG A 91 -6.34 15.47 0.56
CA ARG A 91 -6.88 15.93 1.84
C ARG A 91 -6.15 17.18 2.35
N MET A 92 -4.81 17.19 2.35
CA MET A 92 -4.02 18.39 2.69
C MET A 92 -4.32 19.57 1.75
N LYS A 93 -4.56 19.31 0.46
CA LYS A 93 -4.92 20.37 -0.50
C LYS A 93 -6.29 20.96 -0.19
N LEU A 94 -7.24 20.12 0.21
CA LEU A 94 -8.60 20.55 0.57
C LEU A 94 -8.60 21.43 1.83
N GLU A 95 -7.78 21.09 2.82
CA GLU A 95 -7.59 21.89 4.05
C GLU A 95 -7.11 23.31 3.71
N LYS A 96 -6.13 23.43 2.81
CA LYS A 96 -5.61 24.74 2.38
C LYS A 96 -6.57 25.54 1.51
N LYS A 97 -7.34 24.85 0.67
CA LYS A 97 -8.28 25.47 -0.27
C LYS A 97 -9.43 24.54 -0.55
N TRP A 98 -10.60 24.90 -0.02
CA TRP A 98 -11.82 24.19 -0.31
C TRP A 98 -12.21 24.33 -1.78
N GLY A 99 -12.67 23.23 -2.38
CA GLY A 99 -13.19 23.23 -3.73
C GLY A 99 -13.82 21.88 -4.07
N ARG A 100 -15.01 21.90 -4.67
CA ARG A 100 -15.83 20.72 -4.95
C ARG A 100 -15.06 19.61 -5.70
N LEU A 101 -14.31 19.97 -6.73
CA LEU A 101 -13.50 19.01 -7.49
C LEU A 101 -12.37 18.40 -6.65
N THR A 102 -11.70 19.21 -5.82
CA THR A 102 -10.66 18.75 -4.90
C THR A 102 -11.25 17.80 -3.85
N PHE A 103 -12.44 18.10 -3.33
CA PHE A 103 -13.17 17.25 -2.39
C PHE A 103 -13.49 15.88 -3.02
N SER A 104 -14.16 15.86 -4.17
CA SER A 104 -14.50 14.60 -4.85
C SER A 104 -13.26 13.78 -5.20
N THR A 105 -12.17 14.44 -5.56
CA THR A 105 -10.89 13.77 -5.84
C THR A 105 -10.26 13.20 -4.57
N ALA A 106 -10.33 13.92 -3.45
CA ALA A 106 -9.86 13.43 -2.15
C ALA A 106 -10.63 12.17 -1.75
N VAL A 107 -11.97 12.23 -1.74
CA VAL A 107 -12.85 11.09 -1.40
C VAL A 107 -12.58 9.88 -2.32
N PHE A 108 -12.42 10.12 -3.64
CA PHE A 108 -12.10 9.05 -4.59
C PHE A 108 -10.79 8.34 -4.23
N TRP A 109 -9.70 9.09 -3.99
CA TRP A 109 -8.41 8.49 -3.66
C TRP A 109 -8.40 7.83 -2.29
N THR A 110 -9.13 8.36 -1.31
CA THR A 110 -9.26 7.75 0.02
C THR A 110 -9.97 6.41 -0.07
N ASN A 111 -11.14 6.34 -0.71
CA ASN A 111 -11.85 5.08 -0.90
C ASN A 111 -11.05 4.05 -1.72
N LEU A 112 -10.32 4.51 -2.74
CA LEU A 112 -9.46 3.65 -3.53
C LEU A 112 -8.29 3.10 -2.70
N ALA A 113 -7.68 3.92 -1.85
CA ALA A 113 -6.61 3.50 -0.94
C ALA A 113 -7.10 2.42 0.03
N ILE A 114 -8.25 2.63 0.67
CA ILE A 114 -8.87 1.66 1.59
C ILE A 114 -9.17 0.34 0.88
N SER A 115 -9.79 0.41 -0.30
CA SER A 115 -10.12 -0.77 -1.10
C SER A 115 -8.88 -1.56 -1.50
N PHE A 116 -7.83 -0.88 -1.98
CA PHE A 116 -6.56 -1.52 -2.34
C PHE A 116 -5.83 -2.10 -1.14
N LYS A 117 -5.79 -1.39 -0.01
CA LYS A 117 -5.16 -1.88 1.23
C LYS A 117 -5.82 -3.17 1.71
N LYS A 118 -7.15 -3.20 1.81
CA LYS A 118 -7.91 -4.41 2.18
C LYS A 118 -7.64 -5.58 1.23
N SER A 119 -7.66 -5.33 -0.08
CA SER A 119 -7.37 -6.38 -1.08
C SER A 119 -5.93 -6.88 -1.00
N LEU A 120 -4.96 -5.98 -0.79
CA LEU A 120 -3.54 -6.32 -0.70
C LEU A 120 -3.24 -7.12 0.57
N SER A 121 -3.75 -6.69 1.72
CA SER A 121 -3.54 -7.36 3.01
C SER A 121 -3.98 -8.82 2.95
N LEU A 122 -5.21 -9.08 2.49
CA LEU A 122 -5.72 -10.45 2.33
C LEU A 122 -4.81 -11.33 1.45
N LYS A 123 -4.25 -10.78 0.37
CA LYS A 123 -3.37 -11.52 -0.54
C LYS A 123 -1.98 -11.72 0.05
N MET A 124 -1.42 -10.70 0.72
CA MET A 124 -0.10 -10.77 1.36
C MET A 124 -0.12 -11.72 2.55
N GLU A 125 -1.09 -11.63 3.44
CA GLU A 125 -1.25 -12.54 4.57
C GLU A 125 -1.41 -14.00 4.13
N LYS A 126 -2.22 -14.23 3.08
CA LYS A 126 -2.35 -15.56 2.50
C LYS A 126 -1.00 -16.08 1.98
N MET A 127 -0.27 -15.25 1.24
CA MET A 127 1.02 -15.65 0.68
C MET A 127 2.07 -15.90 1.76
N ILE A 128 2.18 -15.02 2.76
CA ILE A 128 3.09 -15.20 3.89
C ILE A 128 2.75 -16.50 4.62
N ARG A 129 1.49 -16.71 5.00
CA ARG A 129 1.05 -17.93 5.69
C ARG A 129 1.29 -19.20 4.87
N ASP A 130 1.09 -19.17 3.56
CA ASP A 130 1.31 -20.35 2.71
C ASP A 130 2.80 -20.72 2.60
N PHE A 131 3.71 -19.76 2.80
CA PHE A 131 5.17 -19.94 2.71
C PHE A 131 5.88 -20.01 4.06
N ASP A 132 5.24 -19.54 5.12
CA ASP A 132 5.74 -19.56 6.50
C ASP A 132 5.27 -20.80 7.30
N LYS A 133 4.70 -21.82 6.64
CA LYS A 133 4.35 -23.11 7.29
C LYS A 133 5.57 -23.86 7.87
N GLY A 134 6.79 -23.30 7.76
CA GLY A 134 8.02 -23.80 8.37
C GLY A 134 8.77 -22.78 9.24
N GLY A 135 8.23 -21.58 9.54
CA GLY A 135 8.85 -20.59 10.43
C GLY A 135 10.10 -19.91 9.88
N LEU A 136 10.11 -19.59 8.59
CA LEU A 136 11.26 -19.00 7.88
C LEU A 136 11.08 -17.50 7.57
N LEU A 137 9.94 -16.88 7.91
CA LEU A 137 9.59 -15.48 7.62
C LEU A 137 9.04 -14.71 8.83
#